data_AF-A0A9W6TFA7-F1
#
_entry.id   AF-A0A9W6TFA7-F1
#
_cell.length_a   1.000
_cell.length_b   1.000
_cell.length_c   1.000
_cell.angle_alpha   90.00
_cell.angle_beta   90.00
_cell.angle_gamma   90.00
#
_symmetry.space_group_name_H-M   'P 1'
#
loop_
_entity.id
_entity.type
_entity.pdbx_description
1 polymer ?
#
loop_
_entity_poly.entity_id
_entity_poly.type
_entity_poly.pdbx_seq_one_letter_code
_entity_poly.pdbx_strand_id
1 'polypeptide(L)'
;MPRRLHANRHSSFCFPQQPSSDIVVKNEDAGRFAPDLTGPPAVSPPDRKRSRHGERGQNVRFTTGRTVTEQRIAELLILGENMERERRRENQRRYRQRQEDRTAKLESENQRLRGEIEKLKRYNRNASTKDLMCAAIDYFSLFSQGLEQSHSTSAKESVQATMASDVSCNAGCGPEAAVQCSGFSHWFDDVQVEINSFHMTAGKWLVARTTTSVTITERTLHKVFPHLCSSDAAPSLVYKQRIVMRGSTRFGWDRIYGQMTSVMSQSNMLTPVLRLVGSLEDVSRVFEKALVTPDFQWRSSP
;
A
#
# COMPACT_ATOMS: atom_id res chain seq x y z
N MET A 1 17.93 46.49 -14.37
CA MET A 1 19.34 46.35 -13.92
C MET A 1 19.45 46.83 -12.47
N PRO A 2 20.30 46.21 -11.65
CA PRO A 2 20.00 45.84 -10.26
C PRO A 2 20.99 46.44 -9.24
N ARG A 3 20.73 46.24 -7.94
CA ARG A 3 21.74 46.15 -6.86
C ARG A 3 21.07 45.46 -5.64
N ARG A 4 21.40 44.19 -5.34
CA ARG A 4 22.52 43.69 -4.48
C ARG A 4 22.27 44.01 -2.99
N LEU A 5 22.53 43.17 -1.99
CA LEU A 5 22.94 41.76 -1.81
C LEU A 5 22.97 41.52 -0.27
N HIS A 6 23.14 40.25 0.10
CA HIS A 6 23.52 39.66 1.41
C HIS A 6 22.39 39.22 2.36
N ALA A 7 22.18 37.90 2.55
CA ALA A 7 23.02 36.87 3.22
C ALA A 7 22.86 36.96 4.74
N ASN A 8 22.84 35.93 5.56
CA ASN A 8 22.84 34.47 5.49
C ASN A 8 22.67 34.08 6.98
N ARG A 9 21.81 33.13 7.35
CA ARG A 9 21.95 32.44 8.66
C ARG A 9 21.59 30.98 8.52
N HIS A 10 22.67 30.19 8.46
CA HIS A 10 22.72 28.78 8.77
C HIS A 10 22.15 28.49 10.16
N SER A 11 21.35 27.44 10.25
CA SER A 11 21.02 26.75 11.50
C SER A 11 21.24 25.26 11.26
N SER A 12 22.46 24.84 11.55
CA SER A 12 22.88 23.44 11.65
C SER A 12 22.19 22.80 12.85
N PHE A 13 21.45 21.71 12.66
CA PHE A 13 21.08 20.81 13.74
C PHE A 13 21.62 19.41 13.46
N CYS A 14 22.59 19.03 14.30
CA CYS A 14 23.18 17.70 14.37
C CYS A 14 22.16 16.68 14.90
N PHE A 15 22.27 15.48 14.34
CA PHE A 15 21.68 14.22 14.82
C PHE A 15 22.03 13.91 16.28
N PRO A 16 21.17 13.14 16.95
CA PRO A 16 21.60 12.04 17.80
C PRO A 16 21.35 10.71 17.10
N GLN A 17 22.43 9.98 16.80
CA GLN A 17 22.40 8.54 16.52
C GLN A 17 22.39 7.78 17.86
N GLN A 18 21.43 6.86 18.07
CA GLN A 18 21.53 5.65 18.89
C GLN A 18 20.35 4.70 18.54
N PRO A 19 20.39 3.40 18.91
CA PRO A 19 21.21 2.35 18.32
C PRO A 19 20.33 1.31 17.58
N SER A 20 20.96 0.58 16.66
CA SER A 20 20.35 -0.56 15.95
C SER A 20 20.05 -1.69 16.94
N SER A 21 18.77 -1.97 17.19
CA SER A 21 18.32 -3.21 17.83
C SER A 21 17.90 -4.20 16.74
N ASP A 22 18.66 -5.29 16.60
CA ASP A 22 18.31 -6.44 15.78
C ASP A 22 16.97 -7.04 16.22
N ILE A 23 15.97 -6.95 15.36
CA ILE A 23 14.72 -7.70 15.51
C ILE A 23 14.84 -8.96 14.66
N VAL A 24 15.08 -10.07 15.36
CA VAL A 24 14.90 -11.43 14.85
C VAL A 24 13.41 -11.64 14.60
N VAL A 25 13.00 -11.63 13.33
CA VAL A 25 11.66 -12.09 12.93
C VAL A 25 11.74 -13.60 12.73
N LYS A 26 11.18 -14.35 13.68
CA LYS A 26 10.79 -15.75 13.50
C LYS A 26 9.66 -15.80 12.47
N ASN A 27 9.93 -16.36 11.29
CA ASN A 27 8.90 -16.80 10.37
C ASN A 27 8.59 -18.27 10.68
N GLU A 28 7.50 -18.50 11.42
CA GLU A 28 6.79 -19.77 11.41
C GLU A 28 5.70 -19.72 10.32
N ASP A 29 5.52 -20.85 9.65
CA ASP A 29 4.52 -21.19 8.63
C ASP A 29 4.62 -20.54 7.23
N ALA A 30 5.32 -21.27 6.35
CA ALA A 30 4.97 -21.37 4.95
C ALA A 30 4.87 -22.86 4.55
N GLY A 31 3.63 -23.32 4.38
CA GLY A 31 3.30 -24.66 3.92
C GLY A 31 3.79 -24.94 2.50
N ARG A 32 4.46 -26.08 2.37
CA ARG A 32 4.50 -27.04 1.26
C ARG A 32 4.26 -26.48 -0.16
N PHE A 33 5.35 -26.18 -0.85
CA PHE A 33 5.58 -26.61 -2.24
C PHE A 33 7.09 -26.80 -2.42
N ALA A 34 7.55 -28.05 -2.29
CA ALA A 34 8.92 -28.42 -2.60
C ALA A 34 9.01 -28.72 -4.11
N PRO A 35 9.92 -28.12 -4.88
CA PRO A 35 10.22 -28.60 -6.22
C PRO A 35 10.97 -29.93 -6.09
N ASP A 36 10.44 -30.96 -6.76
CA ASP A 36 11.06 -32.27 -6.90
C ASP A 36 12.40 -32.12 -7.64
N LEU A 37 13.49 -32.04 -6.87
CA LEU A 37 14.87 -32.06 -7.37
C LEU A 37 15.39 -33.49 -7.30
N THR A 38 14.88 -34.37 -8.15
CA THR A 38 15.51 -35.66 -8.44
C THR A 38 16.68 -35.43 -9.40
N GLY A 39 17.81 -34.98 -8.84
CA GLY A 39 19.11 -35.14 -9.49
C GLY A 39 19.54 -36.61 -9.45
N PRO A 40 20.25 -37.14 -10.48
CA PRO A 40 20.78 -38.50 -10.42
C PRO A 40 21.77 -38.65 -9.26
N PRO A 41 21.86 -39.84 -8.62
CA PRO A 41 22.58 -40.00 -7.36
C PRO A 41 24.07 -39.71 -7.54
N ALA A 42 24.64 -39.00 -6.56
CA ALA A 42 26.07 -38.80 -6.45
C ALA A 42 26.75 -40.17 -6.29
N VAL A 43 27.53 -40.57 -7.29
CA VAL A 43 28.40 -41.74 -7.18
C VAL A 43 29.57 -41.35 -6.29
N SER A 44 29.53 -41.80 -5.03
CA SER A 44 30.66 -41.73 -4.11
C SER A 44 31.89 -42.43 -4.72
N PRO A 45 33.12 -41.90 -4.55
CA PRO A 45 34.32 -42.60 -4.99
C PRO A 45 34.45 -43.92 -4.21
N PRO A 46 34.96 -45.00 -4.83
CA PRO A 46 35.10 -46.27 -4.13
C PRO A 46 36.09 -46.15 -2.97
N ASP A 47 35.64 -46.66 -1.84
CA ASP A 47 36.30 -46.64 -0.54
C ASP A 47 37.60 -47.47 -0.57
N ARG A 48 38.70 -46.85 -0.13
CA ARG A 48 40.06 -47.36 -0.26
C ARG A 48 40.33 -48.39 0.85
N LYS A 49 39.81 -49.62 0.72
CA LYS A 49 40.18 -50.72 1.64
C LYS A 49 41.56 -51.29 1.31
N ARG A 50 42.54 -50.85 2.10
CA ARG A 50 43.90 -51.37 2.15
C ARG A 50 43.88 -52.74 2.85
N SER A 51 43.83 -53.84 2.08
CA SER A 51 44.05 -55.18 2.63
C SER A 51 45.52 -55.56 2.47
N ARG A 52 46.22 -55.76 3.60
CA ARG A 52 47.56 -56.33 3.67
C ARG A 52 47.44 -57.84 3.77
N HIS A 53 47.63 -58.54 2.66
CA HIS A 53 48.09 -59.93 2.69
C HIS A 53 49.38 -60.05 1.91
N GLY A 54 50.41 -60.50 2.61
CA GLY A 54 51.70 -60.81 2.03
C GLY A 54 51.64 -62.19 1.40
N GLU A 55 52.05 -62.27 0.15
CA GLU A 55 52.53 -63.51 -0.45
C GLU A 55 53.95 -63.28 -0.96
N ARG A 56 54.78 -64.25 -0.62
CA ARG A 56 56.22 -64.30 -0.77
C ARG A 56 56.51 -65.17 -2.01
N GLY A 57 57.33 -64.66 -2.94
CA GLY A 57 57.79 -65.37 -4.13
C GLY A 57 57.00 -64.99 -5.38
N GLN A 58 57.57 -64.70 -6.55
CA GLN A 58 58.86 -65.11 -7.11
C GLN A 58 59.51 -63.94 -7.86
N ASN A 59 60.84 -63.88 -7.75
CA ASN A 59 61.68 -62.91 -8.43
C ASN A 59 61.84 -63.35 -9.90
N VAL A 60 60.95 -62.91 -10.79
CA VAL A 60 61.15 -63.07 -12.24
C VAL A 60 62.02 -61.90 -12.71
N ARG A 61 63.29 -62.22 -12.88
CA ARG A 61 64.31 -61.37 -13.51
C ARG A 61 63.85 -61.07 -14.95
N PHE A 62 63.29 -59.88 -15.18
CA PHE A 62 63.03 -59.41 -16.54
C PHE A 62 64.36 -59.18 -17.26
N THR A 63 64.66 -60.08 -18.18
CA THR A 63 65.78 -59.99 -19.10
C THR A 63 65.58 -58.81 -20.03
N THR A 64 66.58 -57.94 -20.04
CA THR A 64 66.73 -56.77 -20.91
C THR A 64 66.66 -57.19 -22.39
N GLY A 65 65.63 -56.70 -23.09
CA GLY A 65 65.47 -56.89 -24.53
C GLY A 65 64.07 -56.56 -25.02
N ARG A 66 63.53 -55.38 -24.69
CA ARG A 66 62.26 -54.92 -25.29
C ARG A 66 62.48 -54.71 -26.78
N THR A 67 61.66 -55.34 -27.61
CA THR A 67 61.65 -55.05 -29.04
C THR A 67 61.07 -53.64 -29.25
N VAL A 68 61.57 -52.91 -30.25
CA VAL A 68 61.12 -51.54 -30.59
C VAL A 68 59.59 -51.46 -30.73
N THR A 69 58.96 -52.56 -31.12
CA THR A 69 57.52 -52.73 -31.27
C THR A 69 56.77 -52.67 -29.93
N GLU A 70 57.28 -53.29 -28.87
CA GLU A 70 56.65 -53.28 -27.53
C GLU A 70 56.71 -51.89 -26.87
N GLN A 71 57.81 -51.16 -27.09
CA GLN A 71 57.93 -49.77 -26.62
C GLN A 71 56.91 -48.87 -27.32
N ARG A 72 56.78 -49.00 -28.65
CA ARG A 72 55.78 -48.24 -29.42
C ARG A 72 54.35 -48.56 -28.99
N ILE A 73 54.03 -49.83 -28.69
CA ILE A 73 52.70 -50.21 -28.19
C ILE A 73 52.44 -49.57 -26.81
N ALA A 74 53.41 -49.58 -25.90
CA ALA A 74 53.27 -48.94 -24.60
C ALA A 74 53.10 -47.41 -24.71
N GLU A 75 53.83 -46.76 -25.61
CA GLU A 75 53.68 -45.33 -25.90
C GLU A 75 52.29 -44.97 -26.44
N LEU A 76 51.74 -45.79 -27.35
CA LEU A 76 50.38 -45.59 -27.87
C LEU A 76 49.29 -45.74 -26.79
N LEU A 77 49.47 -46.67 -25.85
CA LEU A 77 48.54 -46.85 -24.71
C LEU A 77 48.57 -45.64 -23.77
N ILE A 78 49.77 -45.14 -23.44
CA ILE A 78 49.93 -43.93 -22.61
C ILE A 78 49.32 -42.71 -23.31
N LEU A 79 49.53 -42.58 -24.62
CA LEU A 79 48.95 -41.51 -25.43
C LEU A 79 47.41 -41.57 -25.42
N GLY A 80 46.83 -42.77 -25.59
CA GLY A 80 45.39 -42.99 -25.53
C GLY A 80 44.79 -42.64 -24.17
N GLU A 81 45.44 -43.03 -23.07
CA GLU A 81 45.01 -42.65 -21.72
C GLU A 81 45.06 -41.13 -21.49
N ASN A 82 46.12 -40.47 -21.97
CA ASN A 82 46.25 -39.02 -21.84
C ASN A 82 45.17 -38.28 -22.64
N MET A 83 44.85 -38.74 -23.86
CA MET A 83 43.74 -38.22 -24.66
C MET A 83 42.40 -38.38 -23.95
N GLU A 84 42.14 -39.52 -23.33
CA GLU A 84 40.89 -39.79 -22.62
C GLU A 84 40.76 -38.93 -21.35
N ARG A 85 41.87 -38.71 -20.62
CA ARG A 85 41.91 -37.79 -19.47
C ARG A 85 41.63 -36.35 -19.90
N GLU A 86 42.24 -35.89 -21.01
CA GLU A 86 41.97 -34.57 -21.57
C GLU A 86 40.51 -34.41 -22.02
N ARG A 87 39.94 -35.43 -22.66
CA ARG A 87 38.52 -35.43 -23.06
C ARG A 87 37.59 -35.33 -21.85
N ARG A 88 37.90 -36.02 -20.75
CA ARG A 88 37.13 -35.93 -19.49
C ARG A 88 37.23 -34.55 -18.85
N ARG A 89 38.43 -33.94 -18.82
CA ARG A 89 38.63 -32.58 -18.32
C ARG A 89 37.82 -31.56 -19.13
N GLU A 90 37.87 -31.66 -20.45
CA GLU A 90 37.12 -30.79 -21.34
C GLU A 90 35.60 -30.97 -21.20
N ASN A 91 35.12 -32.21 -21.09
CA ASN A 91 33.71 -32.48 -20.82
C ASN A 91 33.25 -31.94 -19.47
N GLN A 92 34.06 -32.08 -18.42
CA GLN A 92 33.76 -31.50 -17.10
C GLN A 92 33.76 -29.97 -17.15
N ARG A 93 34.71 -29.34 -17.86
CA ARG A 93 34.75 -27.90 -18.07
C ARG A 93 33.48 -27.40 -18.74
N ARG A 94 33.07 -28.05 -19.84
CA ARG A 94 31.83 -27.73 -20.57
C ARG A 94 30.59 -27.95 -19.72
N TYR A 95 30.55 -29.00 -18.90
CA TYR A 95 29.43 -29.25 -18.00
C TYR A 95 29.29 -28.14 -16.97
N ARG A 96 30.39 -27.76 -16.30
CA ARG A 96 30.39 -26.65 -15.34
C ARG A 96 30.00 -25.33 -15.98
N GLN A 97 30.54 -25.03 -17.16
CA GLN A 97 30.20 -23.82 -17.90
C GLN A 97 28.71 -23.79 -18.29
N ARG A 98 28.15 -24.90 -18.78
CA ARG A 98 26.70 -24.99 -19.07
C ARG A 98 25.85 -24.81 -17.81
N GLN A 99 26.34 -25.25 -16.65
CA GLN A 99 25.65 -25.06 -15.38
C GLN A 99 25.70 -23.59 -14.96
N GLU A 100 26.86 -22.95 -15.03
CA GLU A 100 27.06 -21.52 -14.76
C GLU A 100 26.21 -20.63 -15.68
N ASP A 101 26.19 -20.93 -16.99
CA ASP A 101 25.39 -20.22 -17.98
C ASP A 101 23.89 -20.33 -17.68
N ARG A 102 23.43 -21.52 -17.27
CA ARG A 102 22.02 -21.72 -16.86
C ARG A 102 21.68 -20.92 -15.61
N THR A 103 22.55 -20.95 -14.59
CA THR A 103 22.32 -20.17 -13.36
C THR A 103 22.32 -18.68 -13.65
N ALA A 104 23.27 -18.19 -14.45
CA ALA A 104 23.35 -16.77 -14.83
C ALA A 104 22.12 -16.33 -15.64
N LYS A 105 21.63 -17.18 -16.55
CA LYS A 105 20.41 -16.92 -17.30
C LYS A 105 19.19 -16.82 -16.38
N LEU A 106 19.02 -17.79 -15.47
CA LEU A 106 17.92 -17.78 -14.50
C LEU A 106 17.97 -16.57 -13.59
N GLU A 107 19.15 -16.17 -13.11
CA GLU A 107 19.33 -14.98 -12.29
C GLU A 107 18.95 -13.70 -13.04
N SER A 108 19.40 -13.56 -14.29
CA SER A 108 19.04 -12.44 -15.16
C SER A 108 17.53 -12.37 -15.40
N GLU A 109 16.89 -13.51 -15.68
CA GLU A 109 15.43 -13.58 -15.83
C GLU A 109 14.69 -13.23 -14.54
N ASN A 110 15.17 -13.71 -13.38
CA ASN A 110 14.60 -13.39 -12.08
C ASN A 110 14.70 -11.88 -11.77
N GLN A 111 15.87 -11.29 -12.01
CA GLN A 111 16.08 -9.85 -11.84
C GLN A 111 15.16 -9.03 -12.76
N ARG A 112 15.02 -9.44 -14.02
CA ARG A 112 14.09 -8.82 -14.97
C ARG A 112 12.65 -8.88 -14.48
N LEU A 113 12.17 -10.06 -14.08
CA LEU A 113 10.81 -10.26 -13.59
C LEU A 113 10.54 -9.45 -12.31
N ARG A 114 11.50 -9.42 -11.38
CA ARG A 114 11.40 -8.57 -10.17
C ARG A 114 11.27 -7.09 -10.54
N GLY A 115 12.05 -6.62 -11.51
CA GLY A 115 11.96 -5.25 -12.02
C GLY A 115 10.59 -4.93 -12.63
N GLU A 116 10.03 -5.87 -13.39
CA GLU A 116 8.70 -5.75 -14.00
C GLU A 116 7.58 -5.73 -12.95
N ILE A 117 7.64 -6.62 -11.97
CA ILE A 117 6.71 -6.64 -10.83
C ILE A 117 6.72 -5.29 -10.11
N GLU A 118 7.90 -4.73 -9.81
CA GLU A 118 7.99 -3.42 -9.15
C GLU A 118 7.48 -2.27 -10.03
N LYS A 119 7.69 -2.34 -11.35
CA LYS A 119 7.11 -1.37 -12.29
C LYS A 119 5.58 -1.45 -12.29
N LEU A 120 5.02 -2.65 -12.38
CA LEU A 120 3.57 -2.88 -12.37
C LEU A 120 2.94 -2.48 -11.04
N LYS A 121 3.57 -2.81 -9.90
CA LYS A 121 3.13 -2.37 -8.58
C LYS A 121 3.07 -0.85 -8.48
N ARG A 122 4.09 -0.13 -8.96
CA ARG A 122 4.08 1.35 -8.98
C ARG A 122 2.99 1.91 -9.88
N TYR A 123 2.82 1.35 -11.07
CA TYR A 123 1.76 1.77 -12.00
C TYR A 123 0.37 1.58 -11.38
N ASN A 124 0.09 0.39 -10.85
CA ASN A 124 -1.18 0.07 -10.21
C ASN A 124 -1.42 0.97 -8.98
N ARG A 125 -0.40 1.19 -8.13
CA ARG A 125 -0.51 2.11 -6.99
C ARG A 125 -0.94 3.51 -7.41
N ASN A 126 -0.36 4.03 -8.49
CA ASN A 126 -0.65 5.37 -9.01
C ASN A 126 -2.04 5.45 -9.64
N ALA A 127 -2.43 4.44 -10.44
CA ALA A 127 -3.77 4.35 -11.02
C ALA A 127 -4.84 4.31 -9.93
N SER A 128 -4.72 3.38 -8.99
CA SER A 128 -5.64 3.25 -7.85
C SER A 128 -5.72 4.51 -6.99
N THR A 129 -4.62 5.27 -6.83
CA THR A 129 -4.67 6.54 -6.09
C THR A 129 -5.43 7.61 -6.87
N LYS A 130 -5.32 7.66 -8.20
CA LYS A 130 -6.13 8.57 -9.03
C LYS A 130 -7.61 8.20 -8.97
N ASP A 131 -7.94 6.92 -9.11
CA ASP A 131 -9.32 6.44 -9.07
C ASP A 131 -9.99 6.78 -7.73
N LEU A 132 -9.27 6.57 -6.62
CA LEU A 132 -9.72 6.96 -5.29
C LEU A 132 -9.93 8.48 -5.15
N MET A 133 -9.04 9.31 -5.70
CA MET A 133 -9.22 10.76 -5.67
C MET A 133 -10.42 11.20 -6.50
N CYS A 134 -10.64 10.60 -7.67
CA CYS A 134 -11.84 10.84 -8.48
C CYS A 134 -13.12 10.44 -7.71
N ALA A 135 -13.16 9.23 -7.15
CA ALA A 135 -14.30 8.78 -6.35
C ALA A 135 -14.57 9.68 -5.13
N ALA A 136 -13.51 10.20 -4.49
CA ALA A 136 -13.65 11.16 -3.40
C ALA A 136 -14.22 12.52 -3.87
N ILE A 137 -13.80 13.02 -5.04
CA ILE A 137 -14.36 14.25 -5.63
C ILE A 137 -15.84 14.05 -5.98
N ASP A 138 -16.19 12.89 -6.55
CA ASP A 138 -17.58 12.56 -6.87
C ASP A 138 -18.43 12.49 -5.59
N TYR A 139 -17.90 11.93 -4.51
CA TYR A 139 -18.55 11.95 -3.19
C TYR A 139 -18.78 13.37 -2.66
N PHE A 140 -17.77 14.26 -2.74
CA PHE A 140 -17.94 15.66 -2.30
C PHE A 140 -18.91 16.45 -3.18
N SER A 141 -19.07 16.05 -4.44
CA SER A 141 -20.06 16.65 -5.34
C SER A 141 -21.48 16.37 -4.85
N LEU A 142 -21.76 15.17 -4.31
CA LEU A 142 -23.04 14.89 -3.64
C LEU A 142 -23.27 15.75 -2.41
N PHE A 143 -22.22 15.94 -1.60
CA PHE A 143 -22.29 16.75 -0.39
C PHE A 143 -22.66 18.21 -0.71
N SER A 144 -22.15 18.74 -1.82
CA SER A 144 -22.39 20.14 -2.22
C SER A 144 -23.76 20.35 -2.85
N GLN A 145 -24.28 19.34 -3.55
CA GLN A 145 -25.58 19.42 -4.23
C GLN A 145 -26.76 19.21 -3.27
N GLY A 146 -26.61 18.43 -2.20
CA GLY A 146 -27.71 18.07 -1.31
C GLY A 146 -28.72 17.14 -2.00
N LEU A 147 -29.20 16.11 -1.29
CA LEU A 147 -29.93 14.99 -1.91
C LEU A 147 -31.23 15.38 -2.65
N GLU A 148 -31.86 16.51 -2.32
CA GLU A 148 -33.13 16.97 -2.92
C GLU A 148 -32.94 17.82 -4.21
N GLN A 149 -31.76 18.40 -4.45
CA GLN A 149 -31.48 19.15 -5.70
C GLN A 149 -30.90 18.27 -6.79
N SER A 150 -30.50 17.04 -6.46
CA SER A 150 -30.11 16.03 -7.44
C SER A 150 -31.35 15.32 -7.99
N HIS A 151 -31.95 15.90 -9.02
CA HIS A 151 -32.81 15.15 -9.95
C HIS A 151 -32.02 14.12 -10.78
N SER A 152 -30.72 13.96 -10.52
CA SER A 152 -29.85 12.97 -11.14
C SER A 152 -29.66 11.78 -10.21
N THR A 153 -30.62 10.85 -10.22
CA THR A 153 -30.41 9.46 -9.74
C THR A 153 -29.05 8.91 -10.18
N SER A 154 -28.59 9.31 -11.37
CA SER A 154 -27.29 8.95 -11.94
C SER A 154 -26.06 9.36 -11.12
N ALA A 155 -26.07 10.50 -10.40
CA ALA A 155 -24.90 10.91 -9.61
C ALA A 155 -24.77 10.09 -8.32
N LYS A 156 -25.90 9.81 -7.67
CA LYS A 156 -25.96 8.90 -6.52
C LYS A 156 -25.56 7.48 -6.91
N GLU A 157 -26.12 6.97 -8.00
CA GLU A 157 -25.79 5.64 -8.55
C GLU A 157 -24.30 5.54 -8.92
N SER A 158 -23.73 6.59 -9.53
CA SER A 158 -22.30 6.64 -9.88
C SER A 158 -21.41 6.55 -8.65
N VAL A 159 -21.69 7.33 -7.60
CA VAL A 159 -20.91 7.27 -6.35
C VAL A 159 -21.11 5.92 -5.66
N GLN A 160 -22.33 5.39 -5.61
CA GLN A 160 -22.61 4.08 -5.03
C GLN A 160 -21.89 2.95 -5.78
N ALA A 161 -21.75 3.03 -7.11
CA ALA A 161 -21.00 2.05 -7.89
C ALA A 161 -19.51 1.99 -7.54
N THR A 162 -18.96 3.07 -6.96
CA THR A 162 -17.57 3.09 -6.47
C THR A 162 -17.43 2.56 -5.03
N MET A 163 -18.52 2.23 -4.34
CA MET A 163 -18.53 1.79 -2.95
C MET A 163 -18.60 0.27 -2.81
N ALA A 164 -17.91 -0.27 -1.81
CA ALA A 164 -18.06 -1.66 -1.40
C ALA A 164 -19.44 -1.88 -0.75
N SER A 165 -19.97 -3.10 -0.80
CA SER A 165 -21.29 -3.42 -0.22
C SER A 165 -21.35 -3.21 1.30
N ASP A 166 -20.20 -3.28 1.97
CA ASP A 166 -20.01 -3.09 3.41
C ASP A 166 -19.30 -1.76 3.75
N VAL A 167 -19.39 -0.75 2.86
CA VAL A 167 -18.77 0.56 3.10
C VAL A 167 -19.23 1.16 4.42
N SER A 168 -18.30 1.50 5.31
CA SER A 168 -18.64 2.14 6.60
C SER A 168 -18.69 3.66 6.46
N CYS A 169 -19.69 4.34 7.01
CA CYS A 169 -19.76 5.79 7.14
C CYS A 169 -20.14 6.23 8.56
N ASN A 170 -20.08 7.54 8.84
CA ASN A 170 -20.35 8.08 10.19
C ASN A 170 -21.73 7.68 10.76
N ALA A 171 -22.70 7.39 9.88
CA ALA A 171 -24.08 7.07 10.23
C ALA A 171 -24.40 5.56 10.15
N GLY A 172 -23.50 4.71 9.63
CA GLY A 172 -23.79 3.29 9.48
C GLY A 172 -22.94 2.56 8.44
N CYS A 173 -23.42 1.40 7.99
CA CYS A 173 -22.75 0.54 7.02
C CYS A 173 -23.61 0.38 5.76
N GLY A 174 -22.96 0.32 4.59
CA GLY A 174 -23.56 0.13 3.27
C GLY A 174 -23.60 1.41 2.41
N PRO A 175 -23.69 1.27 1.07
CA PRO A 175 -23.66 2.41 0.14
C PRO A 175 -24.79 3.42 0.36
N GLU A 176 -25.96 2.95 0.81
CA GLU A 176 -27.09 3.84 1.12
C GLU A 176 -26.79 4.73 2.32
N ALA A 177 -26.28 4.13 3.41
CA ALA A 177 -25.85 4.87 4.59
C ALA A 177 -24.76 5.89 4.24
N ALA A 178 -23.77 5.50 3.42
CA ALA A 178 -22.68 6.38 2.98
C ALA A 178 -23.17 7.59 2.16
N VAL A 179 -24.16 7.41 1.30
CA VAL A 179 -24.80 8.53 0.60
C VAL A 179 -25.59 9.41 1.58
N GLN A 180 -26.35 8.80 2.49
CA GLN A 180 -27.13 9.54 3.49
C GLN A 180 -26.25 10.34 4.45
N CYS A 181 -25.04 9.83 4.76
CA CYS A 181 -23.97 10.54 5.46
C CYS A 181 -23.58 11.86 4.80
N SER A 182 -23.76 12.02 3.49
CA SER A 182 -23.59 13.32 2.80
C SER A 182 -24.90 14.09 2.62
N GLY A 183 -26.05 13.41 2.67
CA GLY A 183 -27.37 13.96 2.36
C GLY A 183 -27.89 14.99 3.35
N PHE A 184 -27.43 14.97 4.61
CA PHE A 184 -27.89 15.93 5.62
C PHE A 184 -27.40 17.36 5.36
N SER A 185 -26.38 17.54 4.52
CA SER A 185 -25.93 18.88 4.08
C SER A 185 -27.06 19.67 3.43
N HIS A 186 -28.01 18.96 2.80
CA HIS A 186 -29.14 19.59 2.14
C HIS A 186 -29.95 20.43 3.10
N TRP A 187 -30.00 20.19 4.42
CA TRP A 187 -30.79 21.03 5.34
C TRP A 187 -30.21 22.42 5.61
N PHE A 188 -29.01 22.69 5.10
CA PHE A 188 -28.40 24.01 5.07
C PHE A 188 -28.57 24.63 3.67
N ASP A 189 -28.58 25.96 3.60
CA ASP A 189 -28.57 26.68 2.32
C ASP A 189 -27.17 27.19 1.96
N ASP A 190 -26.94 27.50 0.68
CA ASP A 190 -25.66 28.01 0.16
C ASP A 190 -24.45 27.18 0.62
N VAL A 191 -24.59 25.86 0.48
CA VAL A 191 -23.57 24.87 0.82
C VAL A 191 -22.44 24.94 -0.20
N GLN A 192 -21.23 25.23 0.27
CA GLN A 192 -20.03 25.24 -0.54
C GLN A 192 -18.97 24.36 0.13
N VAL A 193 -18.45 23.40 -0.61
CA VAL A 193 -17.35 22.55 -0.17
C VAL A 193 -16.13 22.79 -1.03
N GLU A 194 -15.05 23.22 -0.38
CA GLU A 194 -13.74 23.35 -1.00
C GLU A 194 -12.84 22.22 -0.52
N ILE A 195 -12.21 21.51 -1.46
CA ILE A 195 -11.20 20.51 -1.15
C ILE A 195 -9.84 21.20 -1.14
N ASN A 196 -9.32 21.48 0.04
CA ASN A 196 -8.07 22.22 0.22
C ASN A 196 -6.85 21.37 -0.16
N SER A 197 -6.89 20.06 0.14
CA SER A 197 -5.80 19.14 -0.17
C SER A 197 -6.23 17.68 -0.05
N PHE A 198 -5.53 16.83 -0.79
CA PHE A 198 -5.55 15.38 -0.63
C PHE A 198 -4.21 14.89 -0.11
N HIS A 199 -4.22 13.97 0.85
CA HIS A 199 -3.02 13.32 1.33
C HIS A 199 -3.24 11.81 1.53
N MET A 200 -2.30 11.03 1.01
CA MET A 200 -2.23 9.59 1.24
C MET A 200 -1.56 9.33 2.58
N THR A 201 -2.23 8.58 3.46
CA THR A 201 -1.57 8.05 4.66
C THR A 201 -0.84 6.76 4.32
N ALA A 202 0.23 6.43 5.05
CA ALA A 202 1.06 5.24 4.81
C ALA A 202 0.25 3.90 4.74
N GLY A 203 -0.98 3.87 5.30
CA GLY A 203 -1.81 2.68 5.45
C GLY A 203 -3.13 2.63 4.66
N LYS A 204 -3.15 2.94 3.36
CA LYS A 204 -4.32 2.79 2.44
C LYS A 204 -5.47 3.81 2.57
N TRP A 205 -5.30 4.88 3.33
CA TRP A 205 -6.32 5.91 3.49
C TRP A 205 -6.01 7.15 2.64
N LEU A 206 -7.01 7.66 1.93
CA LEU A 206 -7.00 9.02 1.40
C LEU A 206 -7.62 9.94 2.43
N VAL A 207 -6.95 11.02 2.77
CA VAL A 207 -7.52 12.04 3.64
C VAL A 207 -7.65 13.33 2.85
N ALA A 208 -8.87 13.81 2.71
CA ALA A 208 -9.18 15.11 2.15
C ALA A 208 -9.29 16.11 3.31
N ARG A 209 -8.62 17.27 3.21
CA ARG A 209 -8.92 18.42 4.07
C ARG A 209 -9.87 19.32 3.35
N THR A 210 -10.95 19.71 4.00
CA THR A 210 -12.02 20.49 3.40
C THR A 210 -12.29 21.78 4.17
N THR A 211 -12.80 22.76 3.46
CA THR A 211 -13.49 23.91 4.04
C THR A 211 -14.93 23.84 3.58
N THR A 212 -15.87 23.78 4.51
CA THR A 212 -17.30 23.74 4.24
C THR A 212 -17.94 25.02 4.75
N SER A 213 -18.59 25.75 3.86
CA SER A 213 -19.34 26.95 4.19
C SER A 213 -20.83 26.68 4.01
N VAL A 214 -21.64 27.05 5.00
CA VAL A 214 -23.08 26.85 4.98
C VAL A 214 -23.81 28.03 5.60
N THR A 215 -25.03 28.28 5.16
CA THR A 215 -25.91 29.31 5.72
C THR A 215 -27.01 28.66 6.55
N ILE A 216 -27.17 29.12 7.78
CA ILE A 216 -28.22 28.68 8.69
C ILE A 216 -29.50 29.43 8.33
N THR A 217 -30.53 28.72 7.88
CA THR A 217 -31.83 29.31 7.53
C THR A 217 -32.94 28.78 8.42
N GLU A 218 -34.16 29.26 8.20
CA GLU A 218 -35.34 28.81 8.96
C GLU A 218 -35.54 27.29 8.81
N ARG A 219 -35.29 26.77 7.62
CA ARG A 219 -35.31 25.33 7.32
C ARG A 219 -34.28 24.58 8.15
N THR A 220 -33.06 25.11 8.25
CA THR A 220 -32.01 24.54 9.10
C THR A 220 -32.43 24.52 10.55
N LEU A 221 -33.04 25.60 11.07
CA LEU A 221 -33.53 25.63 12.45
C LEU A 221 -34.58 24.54 12.68
N HIS A 222 -35.58 24.41 11.81
CA HIS A 222 -36.62 23.38 11.94
C HIS A 222 -36.10 21.94 11.82
N LYS A 223 -35.09 21.70 10.97
CA LYS A 223 -34.60 20.34 10.67
C LYS A 223 -33.39 19.92 11.51
N VAL A 224 -32.56 20.86 11.95
CA VAL A 224 -31.29 20.59 12.64
C VAL A 224 -31.34 21.02 14.10
N PHE A 225 -32.04 22.12 14.40
CA PHE A 225 -32.13 22.70 15.74
C PHE A 225 -33.59 22.93 16.19
N PRO A 226 -34.47 21.91 16.09
CA PRO A 226 -35.91 22.11 16.26
C PRO A 226 -36.29 22.67 17.63
N HIS A 227 -35.50 22.36 18.67
CA HIS A 227 -35.70 22.86 20.02
C HIS A 227 -35.44 24.36 20.17
N LEU A 228 -34.64 24.96 19.28
CA LEU A 228 -34.40 26.41 19.30
C LEU A 228 -35.63 27.17 18.82
N CYS A 229 -36.45 26.60 17.93
CA CYS A 229 -37.68 27.24 17.44
C CYS A 229 -38.72 27.49 18.55
N SER A 230 -38.64 26.80 19.68
CA SER A 230 -39.55 27.00 20.83
C SER A 230 -39.08 28.10 21.80
N SER A 231 -37.90 28.67 21.59
CA SER A 231 -37.31 29.72 22.42
C SER A 231 -37.21 31.02 21.63
N ASP A 232 -37.78 32.12 22.10
CA ASP A 232 -37.78 33.39 21.34
C ASP A 232 -36.39 34.02 21.18
N ALA A 233 -35.41 33.65 22.04
CA ALA A 233 -34.09 34.31 22.07
C ALA A 233 -33.01 33.62 21.23
N ALA A 234 -32.96 32.27 21.25
CA ALA A 234 -31.86 31.51 20.64
C ALA A 234 -31.83 31.45 19.10
N PRO A 235 -32.98 31.43 18.38
CA PRO A 235 -33.02 31.47 16.92
C PRO A 235 -32.33 32.70 16.34
N SER A 236 -32.49 33.86 16.99
CA SER A 236 -32.03 35.15 16.46
C SER A 236 -30.50 35.23 16.28
N LEU A 237 -29.73 34.54 17.13
CA LEU A 237 -28.26 34.59 17.14
C LEU A 237 -27.61 33.81 15.99
N VAL A 238 -28.25 32.72 15.56
CA VAL A 238 -27.72 31.82 14.52
C VAL A 238 -28.47 31.92 13.20
N TYR A 239 -29.67 32.49 13.19
CA TYR A 239 -30.47 32.67 11.98
C TYR A 239 -29.80 33.59 10.96
N LYS A 240 -29.83 33.19 9.68
CA LYS A 240 -29.22 33.87 8.53
C LYS A 240 -27.70 34.07 8.63
N GLN A 241 -27.04 33.38 9.56
CA GLN A 241 -25.59 33.42 9.68
C GLN A 241 -24.94 32.42 8.73
N ARG A 242 -23.85 32.86 8.10
CA ARG A 242 -22.97 32.00 7.31
C ARG A 242 -21.82 31.53 8.19
N ILE A 243 -21.69 30.22 8.34
CA ILE A 243 -20.61 29.60 9.10
C ILE A 243 -19.62 28.91 8.16
N VAL A 244 -18.35 28.94 8.54
CA VAL A 244 -17.25 28.29 7.81
C VAL A 244 -16.59 27.28 8.74
N MET A 245 -16.55 26.03 8.30
CA MET A 245 -16.07 24.87 9.05
C MET A 245 -14.88 24.27 8.35
N ARG A 246 -13.81 24.02 9.11
CA ARG A 246 -12.68 23.23 8.61
C ARG A 246 -12.93 21.77 8.97
N GLY A 247 -12.72 20.90 8.00
CA GLY A 247 -12.97 19.49 8.15
C GLY A 247 -11.90 18.61 7.52
N SER A 248 -12.07 17.32 7.76
CA SER A 248 -11.36 16.28 7.06
C SER A 248 -12.25 15.07 6.83
N THR A 249 -12.13 14.47 5.65
CA THR A 249 -12.78 13.21 5.32
C THR A 249 -11.73 12.17 4.99
N ARG A 250 -11.84 10.99 5.61
CA ARG A 250 -10.98 9.84 5.39
C ARG A 250 -11.71 8.81 4.56
N PHE A 251 -11.09 8.39 3.46
CA PHE A 251 -11.59 7.37 2.56
C PHE A 251 -10.72 6.12 2.67
N GLY A 252 -11.35 4.99 2.98
CA GLY A 252 -10.75 3.67 2.85
C GLY A 252 -10.90 3.19 1.41
N TRP A 253 -9.85 2.58 0.84
CA TRP A 253 -9.87 2.08 -0.53
C TRP A 253 -9.32 0.67 -0.63
N ASP A 254 -10.12 -0.22 -1.22
CA ASP A 254 -9.67 -1.51 -1.69
C ASP A 254 -9.01 -1.36 -3.06
N ARG A 255 -7.70 -1.57 -3.10
CA ARG A 255 -6.89 -1.49 -4.32
C ARG A 255 -7.09 -2.70 -5.24
N ILE A 256 -7.59 -3.81 -4.71
CA ILE A 256 -7.82 -5.05 -5.47
C ILE A 256 -9.10 -4.92 -6.28
N TYR A 257 -10.18 -4.50 -5.62
CA TYR A 257 -11.50 -4.38 -6.25
C TYR A 257 -11.80 -2.98 -6.78
N GLY A 258 -10.96 -1.98 -6.47
CA GLY A 258 -11.18 -0.60 -6.92
C GLY A 258 -12.42 0.02 -6.28
N GLN A 259 -12.62 -0.23 -4.98
CA GLN A 259 -13.84 0.16 -4.27
C GLN A 259 -13.55 0.89 -2.96
N MET A 260 -14.44 1.80 -2.61
CA MET A 260 -14.40 2.58 -1.38
C MET A 260 -14.98 1.75 -0.23
N THR A 261 -14.16 1.46 0.78
CA THR A 261 -14.54 0.61 1.93
C THR A 261 -14.95 1.43 3.15
N SER A 262 -14.62 2.72 3.20
CA SER A 262 -15.00 3.58 4.31
C SER A 262 -15.00 5.06 3.91
N VAL A 263 -15.93 5.85 4.48
CA VAL A 263 -15.98 7.31 4.39
C VAL A 263 -16.26 7.90 5.76
N MET A 264 -15.24 8.50 6.38
CA MET A 264 -15.33 9.08 7.72
C MET A 264 -15.07 10.58 7.66
N SER A 265 -16.11 11.39 7.86
CA SER A 265 -16.05 12.85 7.83
C SER A 265 -16.12 13.46 9.23
N GLN A 266 -15.37 14.54 9.44
CA GLN A 266 -15.42 15.38 10.64
C GLN A 266 -15.23 16.84 10.21
N SER A 267 -16.08 17.75 10.67
CA SER A 267 -15.93 19.20 10.44
C SER A 267 -16.22 20.00 11.71
N ASN A 268 -15.37 20.96 12.04
CA ASN A 268 -15.48 21.74 13.27
C ASN A 268 -16.61 22.79 13.16
N MET A 269 -17.83 22.41 13.52
CA MET A 269 -18.99 23.31 13.66
C MET A 269 -18.98 24.04 15.01
N LEU A 270 -18.35 23.46 16.03
CA LEU A 270 -18.25 24.03 17.37
C LEU A 270 -17.68 25.46 17.36
N THR A 271 -16.53 25.64 16.70
CA THR A 271 -15.81 26.92 16.70
C THR A 271 -16.58 28.08 16.05
N PRO A 272 -17.17 27.94 14.84
CA PRO A 272 -17.96 29.02 14.26
C PRO A 272 -19.22 29.30 15.08
N VAL A 273 -19.90 28.29 15.64
CA VAL A 273 -21.07 28.51 16.50
C VAL A 273 -20.68 29.26 17.78
N LEU A 274 -19.58 28.89 18.43
CA LEU A 274 -19.05 29.60 19.60
C LEU A 274 -18.79 31.09 19.31
N ARG A 275 -18.29 31.41 18.11
CA ARG A 275 -18.07 32.81 17.71
C ARG A 275 -19.38 33.58 17.49
N LEU A 276 -20.45 32.90 17.09
CA LEU A 276 -21.77 33.52 16.89
C LEU A 276 -22.48 33.81 18.21
N VAL A 277 -22.48 32.84 19.13
CA VAL A 277 -23.22 32.97 20.41
C VAL A 277 -22.38 33.57 21.54
N GLY A 278 -21.05 33.58 21.43
CA GLY A 278 -20.15 34.30 22.34
C GLY A 278 -19.83 33.59 23.66
N SER A 279 -20.52 32.49 24.01
CA SER A 279 -20.28 31.75 25.26
C SER A 279 -20.37 30.23 25.08
N LEU A 280 -19.61 29.46 25.87
CA LEU A 280 -19.69 28.00 25.88
C LEU A 280 -21.03 27.49 26.43
N GLU A 281 -21.66 28.24 27.33
CA GLU A 281 -22.98 27.94 27.88
C GLU A 281 -24.05 27.96 26.78
N ASP A 282 -24.04 28.99 25.94
CA ASP A 282 -24.99 29.10 24.83
C ASP A 282 -24.70 28.08 23.72
N VAL A 283 -23.43 27.75 23.48
CA VAL A 283 -23.07 26.64 22.58
C VAL A 283 -23.67 25.32 23.08
N SER A 284 -23.59 25.06 24.38
CA SER A 284 -24.19 23.86 24.98
C SER A 284 -25.70 23.84 24.72
N ARG A 285 -26.40 24.96 24.91
CA ARG A 285 -27.85 25.08 24.63
C ARG A 285 -28.18 24.86 23.16
N VAL A 286 -27.34 25.36 22.24
CA VAL A 286 -27.51 25.16 20.80
C VAL A 286 -27.42 23.67 20.43
N PHE A 287 -26.44 22.94 20.96
CA PHE A 287 -26.21 21.54 20.60
C PHE A 287 -26.95 20.49 21.45
N GLU A 288 -27.59 20.88 22.56
CA GLU A 288 -28.19 19.94 23.54
C GLU A 288 -29.18 18.95 22.91
N LYS A 289 -30.12 19.45 22.10
CA LYS A 289 -31.14 18.64 21.39
C LYS A 289 -31.04 18.80 19.87
N ALA A 290 -29.88 19.26 19.41
CA ALA A 290 -29.60 19.37 17.99
C ALA A 290 -29.48 17.97 17.38
N LEU A 291 -29.96 17.83 16.15
CA LEU A 291 -29.79 16.60 15.39
C LEU A 291 -28.44 16.55 14.66
N VAL A 292 -27.60 17.57 14.84
CA VAL A 292 -26.20 17.59 14.39
C VAL A 292 -25.24 17.60 15.57
N THR A 293 -24.10 16.95 15.44
CA THR A 293 -23.01 17.02 16.41
C THR A 293 -22.11 18.26 16.18
N PRO A 294 -21.33 18.68 17.19
CA PRO A 294 -20.34 19.75 17.00
C PRO A 294 -19.26 19.45 15.94
N ASP A 295 -19.09 18.17 15.58
CA ASP A 295 -18.21 17.69 14.50
C ASP A 295 -18.92 17.62 13.13
N PHE A 296 -20.09 18.24 13.01
CA PHE A 296 -20.91 18.29 11.81
C PHE A 296 -21.28 16.89 11.30
N GLN A 297 -21.79 16.05 12.19
CA GLN A 297 -22.30 14.72 11.84
C GLN A 297 -23.78 14.64 12.21
N TRP A 298 -24.58 13.98 11.37
CA TRP A 298 -25.97 13.70 11.67
C TRP A 298 -26.08 12.71 12.83
N ARG A 299 -26.94 13.03 13.80
CA ARG A 299 -27.44 12.06 14.78
C ARG A 299 -28.67 11.39 14.17
N SER A 300 -28.56 10.13 13.80
CA SER A 300 -29.77 9.30 13.67
C SER A 300 -30.55 9.40 14.98
N SER A 301 -31.84 9.73 14.92
CA SER A 301 -32.64 9.67 16.14
C SER A 301 -32.60 8.22 16.65
N PRO A 302 -32.57 8.01 17.97
CA PRO A 302 -32.83 6.70 18.53
C PRO A 302 -34.22 6.18 18.11
#